data_AF-A0A0J1FXI2-F1
#
_entry.id   AF-A0A0J1FXI2-F1
#
_cell.length_a   1.000
_cell.length_b   1.000
_cell.length_c   1.000
_cell.angle_alpha   90.00
_cell.angle_beta   90.00
_cell.angle_gamma   90.00
#
_symmetry.space_group_name_H-M   'P 1'
#
loop_
_entity.id
_entity.type
_entity.pdbx_description
1 polymer ?
#
loop_
_entity_poly.entity_id
_entity_poly.type
_entity_poly.pdbx_seq_one_letter_code
_entity_poly.pdbx_strand_id
1 'polypeptide(L)'
;MVKYKPYASEAYYSDIYNGTAITNDDDMEKYLKQASRHLDSLTYNRIVSRGFSNLTPFQQEILQEVCCQQAEFEYQNKDIFDMVLSGYSINGVSMQFGESWNVTIQKGIPMRRDTYEQLCQTGLCCRLAV
;
A
#
# COMPACT_ATOMS: atom_id res chain seq x y z
N MET A 1 -17.47 3.59 -18.01
CA MET A 1 -16.22 3.11 -17.38
C MET A 1 -16.50 2.82 -15.92
N VAL A 2 -16.13 1.64 -15.42
CA VAL A 2 -16.25 1.34 -13.98
C VAL A 2 -15.09 2.03 -13.27
N LYS A 3 -15.39 2.92 -12.31
CA LYS A 3 -14.37 3.57 -11.45
C LYS A 3 -13.69 2.47 -10.63
N TYR A 4 -12.35 2.42 -10.63
CA TYR A 4 -11.61 1.50 -9.76
C TYR A 4 -11.97 1.77 -8.30
N LYS A 5 -12.26 0.70 -7.55
CA LYS A 5 -12.56 0.78 -6.12
C LYS A 5 -11.35 0.26 -5.32
N PRO A 6 -10.89 0.99 -4.30
CA PRO A 6 -9.85 0.48 -3.40
C PRO A 6 -10.31 -0.77 -2.64
N TYR A 7 -9.34 -1.54 -2.15
CA TYR A 7 -9.61 -2.76 -1.37
C TYR A 7 -10.21 -2.45 0.00
N ALA A 8 -9.75 -1.38 0.65
CA ALA A 8 -10.39 -0.80 1.82
C ALA A 8 -11.23 0.42 1.41
N SER A 9 -12.47 0.50 1.92
CA SER A 9 -13.30 1.70 1.81
C SER A 9 -12.99 2.70 2.92
N GLU A 10 -13.45 3.94 2.77
CA GLU A 10 -13.40 4.95 3.83
C GLU A 10 -14.08 4.45 5.11
N ALA A 11 -15.27 3.85 4.99
CA ALA A 11 -15.96 3.23 6.13
C ALA A 11 -15.15 2.11 6.79
N TYR A 12 -14.46 1.26 6.00
CA TYR A 12 -13.58 0.26 6.58
C TYR A 12 -12.40 0.90 7.33
N TYR A 13 -11.78 1.93 6.73
CA TYR A 13 -10.67 2.66 7.34
C TYR A 13 -11.08 3.28 8.68
N SER A 14 -12.22 3.96 8.74
CA SER A 14 -12.70 4.65 9.93
C SER A 14 -13.30 3.71 10.98
N ASP A 15 -14.17 2.78 10.59
CA ASP A 15 -15.00 2.03 11.53
C ASP A 15 -14.41 0.68 11.94
N ILE A 16 -13.61 0.06 11.06
CA ILE A 16 -13.07 -1.30 11.27
C ILE A 16 -11.58 -1.24 11.60
N TYR A 17 -10.80 -0.58 10.76
CA TYR A 17 -9.36 -0.38 10.97
C TYR A 17 -9.08 0.66 12.08
N ASN A 18 -10.03 1.56 12.37
CA ASN A 18 -9.89 2.66 13.33
C ASN A 18 -8.69 3.58 13.01
N GLY A 19 -8.50 3.87 11.72
CA GLY A 19 -7.46 4.75 11.24
C GLY A 19 -7.69 6.20 11.68
N THR A 20 -6.61 6.89 12.03
CA THR A 20 -6.66 8.27 12.55
C THR A 20 -5.69 9.22 11.87
N ALA A 21 -4.78 8.70 11.05
CA ALA A 21 -3.76 9.53 10.39
C ALA A 21 -4.35 10.38 9.26
N ILE A 22 -5.27 9.80 8.46
CA ILE A 22 -5.89 10.48 7.33
C ILE A 22 -7.28 10.96 7.77
N THR A 23 -7.46 12.27 7.91
CA THR A 23 -8.69 12.86 8.46
C THR A 23 -9.56 13.55 7.41
N ASN A 24 -9.03 13.78 6.21
CA ASN A 24 -9.74 14.40 5.10
C ASN A 24 -10.21 13.34 4.10
N ASP A 25 -11.48 13.39 3.69
CA ASP A 25 -12.10 12.40 2.81
C ASP A 25 -11.44 12.33 1.42
N ASP A 26 -11.07 13.46 0.83
CA ASP A 26 -10.42 13.50 -0.49
C ASP A 26 -9.03 12.83 -0.46
N ASP A 27 -8.25 13.11 0.60
CA ASP A 27 -6.97 12.43 0.82
C ASP A 27 -7.19 10.94 1.13
N MET A 28 -8.21 10.60 1.91
CA MET A 28 -8.52 9.20 2.24
C MET A 28 -8.84 8.39 0.98
N GLU A 29 -9.75 8.87 0.12
CA GLU A 29 -10.06 8.22 -1.15
C GLU A 29 -8.79 8.08 -2.01
N LYS A 30 -7.99 9.14 -2.10
CA LYS A 30 -6.77 9.18 -2.91
C LYS A 30 -5.74 8.15 -2.43
N TYR A 31 -5.40 8.13 -1.14
CA TYR A 31 -4.34 7.27 -0.61
C TYR A 31 -4.79 5.80 -0.50
N LEU A 32 -6.05 5.52 -0.15
CA LEU A 32 -6.57 4.15 -0.20
C LEU A 32 -6.54 3.57 -1.62
N LYS A 33 -6.87 4.40 -2.61
CA LYS A 33 -6.78 4.01 -4.03
C LYS A 33 -5.34 3.78 -4.46
N GLN A 34 -4.42 4.66 -4.08
CA GLN A 34 -3.00 4.53 -4.40
C GLN A 34 -2.40 3.26 -3.76
N ALA A 35 -2.63 3.06 -2.47
CA ALA A 35 -2.21 1.86 -1.75
C ALA A 35 -2.74 0.59 -2.43
N SER A 36 -4.03 0.55 -2.80
CA SER A 36 -4.61 -0.61 -3.49
C SER A 36 -3.89 -0.94 -4.81
N ARG A 37 -3.48 0.07 -5.58
CA ARG A 37 -2.68 -0.10 -6.82
C ARG A 37 -1.26 -0.57 -6.54
N HIS A 38 -0.68 -0.15 -5.43
CA HIS A 38 0.60 -0.68 -4.98
C HIS A 38 0.49 -2.15 -4.58
N LEU A 39 -0.56 -2.54 -3.85
CA LEU A 39 -0.84 -3.94 -3.53
C LEU A 39 -1.04 -4.78 -4.80
N ASP A 40 -1.74 -4.25 -5.82
CA ASP A 40 -1.84 -4.89 -7.14
C ASP A 40 -0.45 -5.18 -7.73
N SER A 41 0.42 -4.17 -7.71
CA SER A 41 1.77 -4.30 -8.22
C SER A 41 2.56 -5.34 -7.43
N LEU A 42 2.58 -5.26 -6.10
CA LEU A 42 3.32 -6.15 -5.22
C LEU A 42 2.84 -7.61 -5.30
N THR A 43 1.54 -7.82 -5.53
CA THR A 43 0.94 -9.14 -5.71
C THR A 43 0.92 -9.63 -7.16
N TYR A 44 1.69 -9.00 -8.05
CA TYR A 44 1.79 -9.37 -9.48
C TYR A 44 0.43 -9.39 -10.18
N ASN A 45 -0.47 -8.47 -9.79
CA ASN A 45 -1.84 -8.35 -10.24
C ASN A 45 -2.72 -9.60 -10.01
N ARG A 46 -2.33 -10.48 -9.09
CA ARG A 46 -3.08 -11.71 -8.81
C ARG A 46 -4.44 -11.43 -8.16
N ILE A 47 -4.55 -10.36 -7.37
CA ILE A 47 -5.84 -9.94 -6.80
C ILE A 47 -6.80 -9.56 -7.92
N VAL A 48 -6.36 -8.71 -8.86
CA VAL A 48 -7.14 -8.29 -10.03
C VAL A 48 -7.52 -9.49 -10.90
N SER A 49 -6.58 -10.41 -11.13
CA SER A 49 -6.81 -11.60 -11.96
C SER A 49 -7.82 -12.57 -11.35
N ARG A 50 -7.81 -12.75 -10.02
CA ARG A 50 -8.74 -13.64 -9.32
C ARG A 50 -10.08 -12.97 -9.03
N GLY A 51 -10.07 -11.65 -8.86
CA GLY A 51 -11.18 -10.88 -8.31
C GLY A 51 -11.14 -10.90 -6.79
N PHE A 52 -11.19 -9.71 -6.16
CA PHE A 52 -11.10 -9.56 -4.71
C PHE A 52 -12.14 -10.39 -3.94
N SER A 53 -13.39 -10.41 -4.43
CA SER A 53 -14.49 -11.19 -3.84
C SER A 53 -14.29 -12.71 -3.89
N ASN A 54 -13.39 -13.19 -4.76
CA ASN A 54 -13.10 -14.62 -4.93
C ASN A 54 -11.91 -15.07 -4.07
N LEU A 55 -11.27 -14.15 -3.33
CA LEU A 55 -10.24 -14.49 -2.36
C LEU A 55 -10.84 -15.04 -1.08
N THR A 56 -10.06 -15.76 -0.29
CA THR A 56 -10.53 -16.26 1.01
C THR A 56 -10.82 -15.08 1.97
N PRO A 57 -11.70 -15.24 2.97
CA PRO A 57 -11.92 -14.18 3.97
C PRO A 57 -10.62 -13.70 4.62
N PHE A 58 -9.72 -14.64 4.95
CA PHE A 58 -8.39 -14.33 5.47
C PHE A 58 -7.56 -13.46 4.51
N GLN A 59 -7.55 -13.75 3.21
CA GLN A 59 -6.86 -12.93 2.23
C GLN A 59 -7.50 -11.54 2.09
N GLN A 60 -8.83 -11.46 2.09
CA GLN A 60 -9.55 -10.19 1.99
C GLN A 60 -9.24 -9.30 3.19
N GLU A 61 -9.30 -9.84 4.41
CA GLU A 61 -8.99 -9.14 5.66
C GLU A 61 -7.57 -8.56 5.65
N ILE A 62 -6.56 -9.39 5.36
CA ILE A 62 -5.16 -8.93 5.26
C ILE A 62 -5.00 -7.83 4.21
N LEU A 63 -5.64 -7.97 3.05
CA LEU A 63 -5.52 -6.98 1.98
C LEU A 63 -6.15 -5.64 2.36
N GLN A 64 -7.27 -5.65 3.08
CA GLN A 64 -7.90 -4.42 3.57
C GLN A 64 -7.05 -3.74 4.63
N GLU A 65 -6.53 -4.51 5.59
CA GLU A 65 -5.66 -3.99 6.63
C GLU A 65 -4.36 -3.41 6.07
N VAL A 66 -3.66 -4.18 5.22
CA VAL A 66 -2.42 -3.73 4.57
C VAL A 66 -2.68 -2.52 3.66
N CYS A 67 -3.84 -2.45 3.00
CA CYS A 67 -4.22 -1.27 2.23
C CYS A 67 -4.31 -0.01 3.12
N CYS A 68 -4.90 -0.13 4.31
CA CYS A 68 -4.99 0.98 5.27
C CYS A 68 -3.60 1.36 5.81
N GLN A 69 -2.82 0.39 6.25
CA GLN A 69 -1.46 0.62 6.77
C GLN A 69 -0.57 1.31 5.73
N GLN A 70 -0.63 0.86 4.46
CA GLN A 70 0.14 1.45 3.37
C GLN A 70 -0.35 2.86 3.04
N ALA A 71 -1.66 3.11 3.06
CA ALA A 71 -2.22 4.44 2.85
C ALA A 71 -1.74 5.43 3.94
N GLU A 72 -1.76 5.04 5.22
CA GLU A 72 -1.25 5.88 6.30
C GLU A 72 0.25 6.12 6.18
N PHE A 73 1.01 5.08 5.86
CA PHE A 73 2.45 5.20 5.65
C PHE A 73 2.76 6.18 4.52
N GLU A 74 2.04 6.11 3.41
CA GLU A 74 2.24 7.04 2.29
C GLU A 74 1.81 8.47 2.62
N TYR A 75 0.69 8.64 3.31
CA TYR A 75 0.19 9.95 3.73
C TYR A 75 1.14 10.64 4.70
N GLN A 76 1.58 9.93 5.75
CA GLN A 76 2.46 10.47 6.78
C GLN A 76 3.85 10.84 6.24
N ASN A 77 4.27 10.19 5.15
CA ASN A 77 5.61 10.36 4.56
C ASN A 77 5.60 11.08 3.22
N LYS A 78 4.48 11.67 2.82
CA LYS A 78 4.33 12.39 1.54
C LYS A 78 5.43 13.43 1.33
N ASP A 79 5.78 14.18 2.38
CA ASP A 79 6.79 15.24 2.30
C ASP A 79 8.20 14.66 2.10
N ILE A 80 8.49 13.48 2.66
CA ILE A 80 9.75 12.77 2.46
C ILE A 80 9.85 12.27 1.01
N PHE A 81 8.77 11.70 0.47
CA PHE A 81 8.78 11.23 -0.91
C PHE A 81 8.91 12.38 -1.92
N ASP A 82 8.22 13.49 -1.68
CA ASP A 82 8.35 14.71 -2.49
C ASP A 82 9.78 15.29 -2.41
N MET A 83 10.39 15.25 -1.22
CA MET A 83 11.79 15.67 -1.02
C MET A 83 12.78 14.76 -1.76
N VAL A 84 12.58 13.43 -1.72
CA VAL A 84 13.44 12.48 -2.44
C VAL A 84 13.34 12.67 -3.95
N LEU A 85 12.13 12.86 -4.50
CA LEU A 85 11.92 13.09 -5.93
C LEU A 85 12.48 14.44 -6.42
N SER A 86 12.37 15.48 -5.59
CA SER A 86 12.95 16.80 -5.88
C SER A 86 14.48 16.82 -5.73
N GLY A 87 15.04 16.10 -4.76
CA GLY A 87 16.49 15.91 -4.58
C GLY A 87 17.15 15.08 -5.69
N TYR A 88 16.44 14.08 -6.22
CA TYR A 88 16.87 13.32 -7.41
C TYR A 88 17.09 14.23 -8.63
N SER A 89 16.27 15.28 -8.77
CA SER A 89 16.40 16.28 -9.85
C SER A 89 17.60 17.20 -9.67
N ILE A 90 18.15 17.30 -8.45
CA ILE A 90 19.22 18.27 -8.15
C ILE A 90 20.61 17.66 -8.25
N ASN A 91 20.84 16.36 -7.98
CA ASN A 91 22.19 15.77 -8.11
C ASN A 91 22.28 14.23 -8.13
N GLY A 92 21.20 13.48 -8.40
CA GLY A 92 21.28 12.01 -8.48
C GLY A 92 21.68 11.30 -7.17
N VAL A 93 21.56 11.97 -6.03
CA VAL A 93 21.87 11.40 -4.72
C VAL A 93 20.72 10.46 -4.32
N SER A 94 20.99 9.16 -4.28
CA SER A 94 20.09 8.17 -3.68
C SER A 94 20.06 8.38 -2.16
N MET A 95 18.98 8.97 -1.64
CA MET A 95 18.76 8.97 -0.19
C MET A 95 18.42 7.55 0.26
N GLN A 96 19.32 6.95 1.05
CA GLN A 96 18.99 5.77 1.83
C GLN A 96 18.02 6.24 2.93
N PHE A 97 16.79 5.73 2.95
CA PHE A 97 15.94 5.86 4.14
C PHE A 97 16.80 5.42 5.33
N GLY A 98 16.97 6.30 6.33
CA GLY A 98 17.90 6.06 7.43
C GLY A 98 17.67 4.68 8.04
N GLU A 99 18.72 4.00 8.48
CA GLU A 99 18.69 2.60 8.95
C GLU A 99 17.61 2.30 10.01
N SER A 100 17.05 3.33 10.66
CA SER A 100 15.96 3.28 11.62
C SER A 100 14.57 3.01 11.01
N TRP A 101 14.38 3.24 9.71
CA TRP A 101 13.12 2.97 9.02
C TRP A 101 13.13 1.53 8.52
N ASN A 102 12.42 0.65 9.21
CA ASN A 102 12.22 -0.75 8.83
C ASN A 102 11.39 -0.84 7.53
N VAL A 103 11.94 -0.39 6.40
CA VAL A 103 11.28 -0.24 5.10
C VAL A 103 11.94 -1.16 4.08
N THR A 104 11.13 -1.68 3.16
CA THR A 104 11.54 -2.43 1.97
C THR A 104 11.03 -1.72 0.74
N ILE A 105 11.78 -1.82 -0.36
CA ILE A 105 11.37 -1.29 -1.66
C ILE A 105 11.25 -2.46 -2.62
N GLN A 106 10.03 -2.69 -3.09
CA GLN A 106 9.73 -3.72 -4.10
C GLN A 106 8.96 -3.05 -5.23
N LYS A 107 9.39 -3.26 -6.47
CA LYS A 107 8.77 -2.64 -7.67
C LYS A 107 8.67 -1.11 -7.58
N GLY A 108 9.64 -0.47 -6.93
CA GLY A 108 9.67 0.99 -6.72
C GLY A 108 8.70 1.50 -5.65
N ILE A 109 8.02 0.61 -4.93
CA ILE A 109 7.06 0.95 -3.89
C ILE A 109 7.74 0.82 -2.52
N PRO A 110 7.91 1.91 -1.76
CA PRO A 110 8.35 1.84 -0.37
C PRO A 110 7.20 1.36 0.52
N MET A 111 7.45 0.34 1.32
CA MET A 111 6.50 -0.23 2.28
C MET A 111 7.24 -0.64 3.54
N ARG A 112 6.61 -0.51 4.72
CA ARG A 112 7.23 -1.05 5.94
C ARG A 112 7.43 -2.56 5.82
N ARG A 113 8.55 -3.08 6.30
CA ARG A 113 8.94 -4.48 6.16
C ARG A 113 7.93 -5.41 6.81
N ASP A 114 7.42 -5.07 7.99
CA ASP A 114 6.36 -5.80 8.69
C ASP A 114 5.04 -5.83 7.89
N THR A 115 4.60 -4.69 7.38
CA THR A 115 3.42 -4.59 6.49
C THR A 115 3.60 -5.41 5.21
N TYR A 116 4.81 -5.44 4.64
CA TYR A 116 5.11 -6.28 3.46
C TYR A 116 5.08 -7.77 3.80
N GLU A 117 5.64 -8.19 4.94
CA GLU A 117 5.57 -9.59 5.38
C GLU A 117 4.12 -10.00 5.67
N GLN A 118 3.28 -9.12 6.21
CA GLN A 118 1.85 -9.34 6.38
C GLN A 118 1.17 -9.54 5.02
N LEU A 119 1.46 -8.71 4.02
CA LEU A 119 0.96 -8.90 2.65
C LEU A 119 1.37 -10.26 2.07
N CYS A 120 2.60 -10.72 2.33
CA CYS A 120 3.10 -12.02 1.89
C CYS A 120 2.31 -13.21 2.46
N GLN A 121 1.68 -13.06 3.64
CA GLN A 121 0.82 -14.11 4.22
C GLN A 121 -0.38 -14.46 3.34
N THR A 122 -0.80 -13.57 2.43
CA THR A 122 -1.84 -13.88 1.45
C THR A 122 -1.44 -14.98 0.45
N GLY A 123 -0.14 -15.28 0.33
CA GLY A 123 0.42 -16.16 -0.69
C GLY A 123 0.47 -15.54 -2.10
N LEU A 124 0.06 -14.27 -2.26
CA LEU A 124 -0.04 -13.61 -3.56
C LEU A 124 1.25 -12.90 -3.99
N CYS A 125 2.24 -12.76 -3.10
CA CYS A 125 3.53 -12.09 -3.35
C CYS A 125 4.59 -13.02 -3.96
N CYS A 126 4.38 -14.34 -4.01
CA CYS A 126 5.38 -15.29 -4.50
C CYS A 126 5.50 -15.26 -6.02
N ARG A 127 6.71 -15.29 -6.60
CA ARG A 127 6.89 -15.40 -8.06
C ARG A 127 6.56 -16.78 -8.61
N LEU A 128 6.85 -17.82 -7.83
CA LEU A 128 6.49 -19.20 -8.14
C LEU A 128 5.02 -19.39 -7.78
N ALA A 129 4.14 -19.33 -8.78
CA ALA A 129 2.77 -19.77 -8.61
C ALA A 129 2.76 -21.31 -8.61
N VAL A 130 2.06 -21.91 -7.65
CA VAL A 130 1.51 -23.27 -7.80
C VAL A 130 0.08 -23.11 -8.30
#